data_AF-A0A530Z023-F1
#
_entry.id   AF-A0A530Z023-F1
#
_cell.length_a   1.000
_cell.length_b   1.000
_cell.length_c   1.000
_cell.angle_alpha   90.00
_cell.angle_beta   90.00
_cell.angle_gamma   90.00
#
_symmetry.space_group_name_H-M   'P 1'
#
loop_
_entity.id
_entity.type
_entity.pdbx_description
1 polymer ?
#
loop_
_entity_poly.entity_id
_entity_poly.type
_entity_poly.pdbx_seq_one_letter_code
_entity_poly.pdbx_strand_id
1 'polypeptide(L)'
;MPLRSFVHYYRPGQEAECAGPHCAAAGLIGWPAGSGLPAGCGGNVTIGLIDTAINPAHDAFSKGRVEVLRLSDDGVPESGRQHGTAVAALLVGGADSRTPGLLPHARLIAVDAFHRGDRQDDRSDAYDLLRALDL
;
A
#
# COMPACT_ATOMS: atom_id res chain seq x y z
N MET A 1 20.27 -41.37 1.89
CA MET A 1 19.13 -40.57 2.41
C MET A 1 19.42 -39.11 2.13
N PRO A 2 18.71 -38.41 1.22
CA PRO A 2 18.90 -36.98 1.05
C PRO A 2 18.02 -36.20 2.05
N LEU A 3 18.60 -35.18 2.67
CA LEU A 3 17.91 -34.22 3.53
C LEU A 3 16.91 -33.43 2.68
N ARG A 4 15.61 -33.55 2.98
CA ARG A 4 14.60 -32.66 2.41
C ARG A 4 14.72 -31.29 3.08
N SER A 5 14.97 -30.25 2.29
CA SER A 5 14.87 -28.86 2.72
C SER A 5 13.38 -28.50 2.88
N PHE A 6 12.97 -28.09 4.08
CA PHE A 6 11.63 -27.59 4.39
C PHE A 6 11.58 -26.05 4.33
N VAL A 7 12.33 -25.42 3.44
CA VAL A 7 12.24 -23.97 3.29
C VAL A 7 11.00 -23.65 2.46
N HIS A 8 9.93 -23.24 3.15
CA HIS A 8 8.78 -22.61 2.51
C HIS A 8 9.19 -21.20 2.08
N TYR A 9 9.36 -21.01 0.77
CA TYR A 9 9.56 -19.69 0.19
C TYR A 9 8.19 -19.07 -0.12
N TYR A 10 7.88 -17.95 0.54
CA TYR A 10 6.76 -17.12 0.14
C TYR A 10 7.16 -16.30 -1.08
N ARG A 11 6.41 -16.44 -2.18
CA ARG A 11 6.56 -15.65 -3.39
C ARG A 11 5.29 -14.81 -3.58
N PRO A 12 5.40 -13.54 -4.00
CA PRO A 12 4.22 -12.77 -4.40
C PRO A 12 3.50 -13.48 -5.55
N GLY A 13 2.18 -13.62 -5.47
CA GLY A 13 1.37 -14.16 -6.56
C GLY A 13 1.44 -13.25 -7.79
N GLN A 14 1.75 -13.82 -8.96
CA GLN A 14 1.84 -13.08 -10.23
C GLN A 14 0.77 -13.52 -11.25
N GLU A 15 -0.26 -14.25 -10.83
CA GLU A 15 -1.30 -14.72 -11.74
C GLU A 15 -2.32 -13.62 -12.06
N ALA A 16 -2.84 -13.65 -13.30
CA ALA A 16 -3.74 -12.64 -13.85
C ALA A 16 -5.17 -12.76 -13.30
N GLU A 17 -5.58 -13.98 -12.94
CA GLU A 17 -6.80 -14.27 -12.19
C GLU A 17 -6.42 -14.50 -10.72
N CYS A 18 -7.31 -14.16 -9.79
CA CYS A 18 -7.10 -14.52 -8.40
C CYS A 18 -7.30 -16.03 -8.22
N ALA A 19 -6.29 -16.80 -8.59
CA ALA A 19 -6.19 -18.23 -8.38
C ALA A 19 -5.06 -18.54 -7.38
N GLY A 20 -5.28 -19.58 -6.56
CA GLY A 20 -4.28 -20.07 -5.60
C GLY A 20 -4.43 -19.57 -4.15
N PRO A 21 -3.50 -19.96 -3.25
CA PRO A 21 -3.61 -19.76 -1.80
C PRO A 21 -3.72 -18.30 -1.37
N HIS A 22 -3.17 -17.38 -2.17
CA HIS A 22 -3.19 -15.94 -1.91
C HIS A 22 -4.61 -15.35 -2.02
N CYS A 23 -5.50 -15.99 -2.77
CA CYS A 23 -6.90 -15.59 -2.90
C CYS A 23 -7.76 -16.14 -1.77
N ALA A 24 -7.41 -17.32 -1.26
CA ALA A 24 -7.99 -17.83 -0.03
C ALA A 24 -7.64 -16.93 1.17
N ALA A 25 -6.46 -16.31 1.19
CA ALA A 25 -6.03 -15.43 2.28
C ALA A 25 -7.00 -14.27 2.51
N ALA A 26 -7.52 -13.64 1.45
CA ALA A 26 -8.53 -12.59 1.55
C ALA A 26 -9.81 -13.10 2.25
N GLY A 27 -10.27 -14.30 1.89
CA GLY A 27 -11.41 -14.94 2.55
C GLY A 27 -11.13 -15.30 4.01
N LEU A 28 -9.92 -15.75 4.34
CA LEU A 28 -9.52 -16.12 5.71
C LEU A 28 -9.51 -14.94 6.67
N ILE A 29 -9.18 -13.73 6.19
CA ILE A 29 -9.19 -12.51 7.01
C ILE A 29 -10.52 -11.75 6.93
N GLY A 30 -11.52 -12.31 6.24
CA GLY A 30 -12.81 -11.63 6.04
C GLY A 30 -12.70 -10.34 5.23
N TRP A 31 -11.73 -10.25 4.31
CA TRP A 31 -11.62 -9.10 3.42
C TRP A 31 -12.90 -8.98 2.58
N PRO A 32 -13.48 -7.78 2.43
CA PRO A 32 -14.75 -7.58 1.73
C PRO A 32 -14.56 -7.68 0.21
N ALA A 33 -14.22 -8.86 -0.28
CA ALA A 33 -14.07 -9.16 -1.70
C ALA A 33 -15.46 -9.31 -2.34
N GLY A 34 -15.97 -8.24 -2.96
CA GLY A 34 -17.13 -8.30 -3.85
C GLY A 34 -18.52 -8.24 -3.20
N SER A 35 -18.66 -8.34 -1.88
CA SER A 35 -19.94 -8.12 -1.18
C SER A 35 -20.31 -6.63 -1.03
N GLY A 36 -19.40 -5.74 -1.42
CA GLY A 36 -19.48 -4.32 -1.13
C GLY A 36 -19.25 -4.02 0.36
N LEU A 37 -19.04 -2.75 0.66
CA LEU A 37 -19.01 -2.27 2.04
C LEU A 37 -20.44 -2.30 2.62
N PRO A 38 -20.60 -2.44 3.94
CA PRO A 38 -21.90 -2.31 4.59
C PRO A 38 -22.62 -1.03 4.15
N ALA A 39 -23.96 -1.06 4.14
CA ALA A 39 -24.75 0.13 3.81
C ALA A 39 -24.34 1.31 4.71
N GLY A 40 -23.93 2.42 4.08
CA GLY A 40 -23.42 3.62 4.77
C GLY A 40 -21.88 3.73 4.87
N CYS A 41 -21.12 2.66 4.56
CA CYS A 41 -19.65 2.67 4.60
C CYS A 41 -18.96 3.15 3.31
N GLY A 42 -19.70 3.68 2.33
CA GLY A 42 -19.18 4.13 1.03
C GLY A 42 -19.09 5.65 0.83
N GLY A 43 -19.09 6.44 1.92
CA GLY A 43 -19.02 7.90 1.84
C GLY A 43 -17.69 8.42 1.27
N ASN A 44 -17.61 9.75 1.09
CA ASN A 44 -16.35 10.42 0.71
C ASN A 44 -15.36 10.40 1.89
N VAL A 45 -14.71 9.25 2.09
CA VAL A 45 -13.65 9.09 3.08
C VAL A 45 -12.33 9.62 2.51
N THR A 46 -11.63 10.41 3.31
CA THR A 46 -10.23 10.75 3.07
C THR A 46 -9.36 9.95 4.02
N ILE A 47 -8.33 9.31 3.49
CA ILE A 47 -7.36 8.51 4.22
C ILE A 47 -6.02 9.23 4.14
N GLY A 48 -5.41 9.52 5.29
CA GLY A 48 -4.01 9.91 5.37
C GLY A 48 -3.13 8.66 5.49
N LEU A 49 -2.05 8.58 4.73
CA LEU A 49 -1.07 7.52 4.80
C LEU A 49 0.33 8.12 4.98
N ILE A 50 0.93 7.91 6.15
CA ILE A 50 2.31 8.27 6.44
C ILE A 50 3.15 7.01 6.24
N ASP A 51 3.93 6.97 5.16
CA ASP A 51 4.73 5.80 4.75
C ASP A 51 5.94 6.29 3.94
N THR A 52 6.67 5.37 3.34
CA THR A 52 7.58 5.62 2.23
C THR A 52 6.84 6.17 1.00
N ALA A 53 7.61 6.65 0.04
CA ALA A 53 7.13 7.20 -1.21
C ALA A 53 6.21 6.21 -1.94
N ILE A 54 5.38 6.77 -2.81
CA ILE A 54 4.44 6.00 -3.63
C ILE A 54 4.78 6.20 -5.10
N ASN A 55 4.55 5.18 -5.92
CA ASN A 55 4.48 5.33 -7.36
C ASN A 55 3.02 5.62 -7.75
N PRO A 56 2.61 6.90 -7.93
CA PRO A 56 1.22 7.23 -8.26
C PRO A 56 0.82 6.73 -9.67
N ALA A 57 1.79 6.41 -10.53
CA ALA A 57 1.54 5.88 -11.87
C ALA A 57 1.31 4.36 -11.90
N HIS A 58 1.29 3.69 -10.74
CA HIS A 58 1.03 2.25 -10.69
C HIS A 58 -0.42 1.93 -11.09
N ASP A 59 -0.63 0.88 -11.90
CA ASP A 59 -1.94 0.51 -12.47
C ASP A 59 -3.06 0.35 -11.43
N ALA A 60 -2.71 -0.05 -10.20
CA ALA A 60 -3.65 -0.16 -9.08
C ALA A 60 -4.37 1.16 -8.77
N PHE A 61 -3.77 2.31 -9.09
CA PHE A 61 -4.33 3.64 -8.82
C PHE A 61 -5.00 4.29 -10.03
N SER A 62 -5.09 3.60 -11.18
CA SER A 62 -5.68 4.12 -12.42
C SER A 62 -7.11 4.69 -12.29
N LYS A 63 -7.86 4.20 -11.30
CA LYS A 63 -9.22 4.66 -10.97
C LYS A 63 -9.33 5.32 -9.58
N GLY A 64 -8.22 5.41 -8.85
CA GLY A 64 -8.15 5.94 -7.49
C GLY A 64 -7.86 7.43 -7.45
N ARG A 65 -7.98 8.02 -6.26
CA ARG A 65 -7.66 9.44 -6.01
C ARG A 65 -6.49 9.51 -5.04
N VAL A 66 -5.26 9.43 -5.56
CA VAL A 66 -4.02 9.46 -4.77
C VAL A 66 -3.33 10.80 -4.97
N GLU A 67 -3.18 11.54 -3.87
CA GLU A 67 -2.35 12.73 -3.76
C GLU A 67 -1.08 12.35 -3.00
N VAL A 68 0.10 12.73 -3.52
CA VAL A 68 1.37 12.44 -2.87
C VAL A 68 1.98 13.76 -2.40
N LEU A 69 2.14 13.87 -1.10
CA LEU A 69 2.85 14.93 -0.42
C LEU A 69 4.20 14.40 0.01
N ARG A 70 5.19 15.28 0.06
CA ARG A 70 6.50 14.96 0.58
C ARG A 70 6.76 15.83 1.79
N LEU A 71 7.18 15.20 2.88
CA LEU A 71 7.50 15.91 4.11
C LEU A 71 8.85 16.64 4.02
N SER A 72 9.81 16.05 3.31
CA SER A 72 11.21 16.49 3.34
C SER A 72 11.40 17.91 2.80
N ASP A 73 12.17 18.70 3.56
CA ASP A 73 12.89 19.86 3.03
C ASP A 73 13.94 19.41 1.99
N ASP A 74 14.30 20.30 1.04
CA ASP A 74 15.02 20.06 -0.24
C ASP A 74 16.42 19.35 -0.20
N GLY A 75 16.80 18.68 0.89
CA GLY A 75 18.16 18.15 1.11
C GLY A 75 18.30 16.63 1.26
N VAL A 76 17.23 15.86 1.47
CA VAL A 76 17.32 14.40 1.66
C VAL A 76 16.79 13.62 0.44
N PRO A 77 17.34 12.43 0.11
CA PRO A 77 16.83 11.63 -1.01
C PRO A 77 15.45 11.04 -0.71
N GLU A 78 14.65 10.84 -1.75
CA GLU A 78 13.34 10.21 -1.65
C GLU A 78 13.46 8.76 -1.16
N SER A 79 12.48 8.30 -0.38
CA SER A 79 12.41 6.91 0.04
C SER A 79 11.97 5.97 -1.08
N GLY A 80 12.06 4.66 -0.82
CA GLY A 80 11.73 3.62 -1.80
C GLY A 80 10.23 3.56 -2.07
N ARG A 81 9.82 3.48 -3.35
CA ARG A 81 8.40 3.53 -3.70
C ARG A 81 7.61 2.23 -3.46
N GLN A 82 8.28 1.12 -3.14
CA GLN A 82 7.65 -0.20 -3.15
C GLN A 82 6.69 -0.41 -1.98
N HIS A 83 7.11 -0.07 -0.76
CA HIS A 83 6.33 -0.33 0.45
C HIS A 83 5.07 0.55 0.50
N GLY A 84 5.21 1.87 0.33
CA GLY A 84 4.09 2.80 0.31
C GLY A 84 3.08 2.49 -0.80
N THR A 85 3.55 2.12 -2.00
CA THR A 85 2.66 1.67 -3.09
C THR A 85 1.86 0.42 -2.72
N ALA A 86 2.49 -0.56 -2.07
CA ALA A 86 1.81 -1.79 -1.67
C ALA A 86 0.74 -1.51 -0.60
N VAL A 87 1.06 -0.70 0.41
CA VAL A 87 0.11 -0.32 1.47
C VAL A 87 -1.05 0.49 0.89
N ALA A 88 -0.77 1.47 0.04
CA ALA A 88 -1.81 2.25 -0.62
C ALA A 88 -2.71 1.40 -1.53
N ALA A 89 -2.15 0.40 -2.23
CA ALA A 89 -2.95 -0.52 -3.05
C ALA A 89 -3.93 -1.35 -2.22
N LEU A 90 -3.56 -1.76 -1.00
CA LEU A 90 -4.49 -2.43 -0.08
C LEU A 90 -5.65 -1.53 0.34
N LEU A 91 -5.42 -0.21 0.43
CA LEU A 91 -6.43 0.74 0.90
C LEU A 91 -7.34 1.22 -0.23
N VAL A 92 -6.76 1.72 -1.32
CA VAL A 92 -7.49 2.42 -2.40
C VAL A 92 -7.20 1.87 -3.79
N GLY A 93 -6.59 0.68 -3.89
CA GLY A 93 -6.45 -0.03 -5.16
C GLY A 93 -7.81 -0.21 -5.84
N GLY A 94 -7.86 -0.02 -7.15
CA GLY A 94 -9.10 -0.09 -7.92
C GLY A 94 -9.80 -1.43 -7.73
N ALA A 95 -11.14 -1.41 -7.73
CA ALA A 95 -11.97 -2.60 -7.52
C ALA A 95 -11.71 -3.72 -8.55
N ASP A 96 -11.30 -3.35 -9.76
CA ASP A 96 -10.98 -4.27 -10.86
C ASP A 96 -9.47 -4.60 -10.96
N SER A 97 -8.67 -4.14 -9.99
CA SER A 97 -7.23 -4.42 -9.97
C SER A 97 -6.94 -5.82 -9.43
N ARG A 98 -5.71 -6.31 -9.61
CA ARG A 98 -5.26 -7.61 -9.07
C ARG A 98 -5.40 -7.71 -7.54
N THR A 99 -5.42 -6.57 -6.85
CA THR A 99 -5.55 -6.47 -5.40
C THR A 99 -6.60 -5.39 -5.09
N PRO A 100 -7.90 -5.72 -5.13
CA PRO A 100 -8.96 -4.75 -4.85
C PRO A 100 -8.77 -4.13 -3.47
N GLY A 101 -8.71 -2.80 -3.43
CA GLY A 101 -8.55 -2.06 -2.18
C GLY A 101 -9.77 -2.17 -1.28
N LEU A 102 -9.58 -1.88 0.00
CA LEU A 102 -10.66 -1.87 1.00
C LEU A 102 -11.72 -0.80 0.68
N LEU A 103 -11.26 0.37 0.25
CA LEU A 103 -12.06 1.55 -0.08
C LEU A 103 -11.60 2.12 -1.44
N PRO A 104 -11.89 1.46 -2.58
CA PRO A 104 -11.35 1.84 -3.89
C PRO A 104 -11.70 3.26 -4.37
N HIS A 105 -12.73 3.86 -3.77
CA HIS A 105 -13.19 5.22 -4.09
C HIS A 105 -12.76 6.27 -3.06
N ALA A 106 -12.06 5.90 -1.99
CA ALA A 106 -11.57 6.88 -1.03
C ALA A 106 -10.53 7.82 -1.67
N ARG A 107 -10.42 9.03 -1.13
CA ARG A 107 -9.29 9.92 -1.40
C ARG A 107 -8.14 9.52 -0.49
N LEU A 108 -6.97 9.27 -1.06
CA LEU A 108 -5.74 8.99 -0.31
C LEU A 108 -4.81 10.20 -0.41
N ILE A 109 -4.39 10.72 0.74
CA ILE A 109 -3.29 11.67 0.87
C ILE A 109 -2.11 10.87 1.43
N ALA A 110 -1.11 10.60 0.61
CA ALA A 110 0.08 9.87 0.99
C ALA A 110 1.21 10.85 1.27
N VAL A 111 1.76 10.81 2.47
CA VAL A 111 2.89 11.62 2.89
C VAL A 111 4.12 10.74 2.93
N ASP A 112 5.11 11.03 2.09
CA ASP A 112 6.45 10.47 2.23
C ASP A 112 7.15 11.14 3.41
N ALA A 113 7.09 10.47 4.57
CA ALA A 113 7.78 10.89 5.79
C ALA A 113 9.14 10.19 5.97
N PHE A 114 9.47 9.28 5.06
CA PHE A 114 10.72 8.54 5.09
C PHE A 114 11.71 9.17 4.12
N HIS A 115 12.99 8.90 4.34
CA HIS A 115 14.03 9.26 3.41
C HIS A 115 15.02 8.11 3.28
N ARG A 116 15.72 8.07 2.14
CA ARG A 116 16.75 7.05 1.94
C ARG A 116 18.04 7.45 2.66
N GLY A 117 18.51 6.59 3.57
CA GLY A 117 19.76 6.73 4.30
C GLY A 117 20.98 6.25 3.51
N ASP A 118 22.17 6.51 4.05
CA ASP A 118 23.46 6.19 3.40
C ASP A 118 23.65 4.68 3.14
N ARG A 119 22.96 3.83 3.90
CA ARG A 119 23.01 2.37 3.75
C ARG A 119 21.94 1.84 2.79
N GLN A 120 21.31 2.74 2.02
CA GLN A 120 20.19 2.45 1.12
C GLN A 120 18.95 1.87 1.82
N ASP A 121 18.82 2.06 3.13
CA ASP A 121 17.62 1.79 3.90
C ASP A 121 16.67 3.00 3.91
N ASP A 122 15.37 2.74 4.04
CA ASP A 122 14.37 3.79 4.23
C ASP A 122 14.16 4.02 5.73
N ARG A 123 14.30 5.27 6.18
CA ARG A 123 14.23 5.63 7.60
C ARG A 123 13.41 6.90 7.82
N SER A 124 12.81 6.99 9.00
CA SER A 124 12.11 8.17 9.52
C SER A 124 12.44 8.28 11.00
N ASP A 125 12.51 9.50 11.52
CA ASP A 125 12.54 9.74 12.96
C ASP A 125 11.16 10.13 13.49
N ALA A 126 11.03 10.19 14.82
CA ALA A 126 9.75 10.52 15.46
C ALA A 126 9.31 11.96 15.20
N TYR A 127 10.25 12.88 14.94
CA TYR A 127 9.92 14.27 14.64
C TYR A 127 9.31 14.40 13.25
N ASP A 128 9.88 13.73 12.25
CA ASP A 128 9.34 13.66 10.90
C ASP A 128 7.94 13.02 10.89
N LEU A 129 7.73 11.93 11.62
CA LEU A 129 6.40 11.32 11.74
C LEU A 129 5.36 12.26 12.36
N LEU A 130 5.75 13.05 13.37
CA LEU A 130 4.86 14.05 13.96
C LEU A 130 4.54 15.19 12.99
N ARG A 131 5.55 15.72 12.28
CA ARG A 131 5.33 16.75 11.25
C ARG A 131 4.37 16.27 10.15
N ALA A 132 4.47 14.99 9.77
CA ALA A 132 3.60 14.41 8.75
C ALA A 132 2.13 14.31 9.17
N LEU A 133 1.82 14.29 10.48
CA LEU A 133 0.44 14.31 10.99
C LEU A 133 -0.21 15.70 10.88
N ASP A 134 0.58 16.76 10.78
CA ASP A 134 0.11 18.15 10.72
C ASP A 134 -0.17 18.62 9.27
N LEU A 135 0.06 17.77 8.26
CA LEU A 135 -0.23 18.02 6.83
C LEU A 135 -1.68 17.65 6.46
#